data_AF-A0A535FS80-F1
#
_entry.id   AF-A0A535FS80-F1
#
_cell.length_a   1.000
_cell.length_b   1.000
_cell.length_c   1.000
_cell.angle_alpha   90.00
_cell.angle_beta   90.00
_cell.angle_gamma   90.00
#
_symmetry.space_group_name_H-M   'P 1'
#
loop_
_entity.id
_entity.type
_entity.pdbx_description
1 polymer ?
#
loop_
_entity_poly.entity_id
_entity_poly.type
_entity_poly.pdbx_seq_one_letter_code
_entity_poly.pdbx_strand_id
1 'polypeptide(L)'
;MSIEMPLESASLAQLQQTPIDNVLNIIDQGLVHLPSYRELFYRWERQQWRAQEIDFTPDRLQFEAMSPQARQERMYGLSAFFRGEACVTDTLGPYITAMPDEEMRLFLTTQLSDEARHTVFFARFFREVLGIERETLEDTLEVTHQY
;
A
#
# COMPACT_ATOMS: atom_id res chain seq x y z
N MET A 1 0.14 -26.90 5.51
CA MET A 1 -0.98 -26.72 6.45
C MET A 1 -1.78 -25.55 5.92
N SER A 2 -2.99 -25.80 5.41
CA SER A 2 -3.84 -24.74 4.87
C SER A 2 -4.30 -23.85 6.02
N ILE A 3 -4.34 -22.54 5.79
CA ILE A 3 -4.80 -21.61 6.82
C ILE A 3 -6.32 -21.78 6.90
N GLU A 4 -6.83 -22.36 7.99
CA GLU A 4 -8.27 -22.47 8.25
C GLU A 4 -8.90 -21.12 8.63
N MET A 5 -8.09 -20.09 8.91
CA MET A 5 -8.55 -18.73 9.21
C MET A 5 -8.60 -17.84 7.96
N PRO A 6 -9.55 -16.88 7.87
CA PRO A 6 -9.54 -15.85 6.83
C PRO A 6 -8.21 -15.07 6.83
N LEU A 7 -7.59 -14.88 5.67
CA LEU A 7 -6.39 -14.03 5.49
C LEU A 7 -6.56 -12.65 6.12
N GLU A 8 -7.78 -12.13 6.09
CA GLU A 8 -8.17 -10.83 6.68
C GLU A 8 -7.92 -10.73 8.20
N SER A 9 -7.78 -11.86 8.88
CA SER A 9 -7.49 -11.96 10.32
C SER A 9 -6.09 -12.49 10.61
N ALA A 10 -5.28 -12.78 9.59
CA ALA A 10 -3.94 -13.29 9.76
C ALA A 10 -2.98 -12.16 10.18
N SER A 11 -2.15 -12.43 11.18
CA SER A 11 -1.02 -11.58 11.53
C SER A 11 0.03 -11.55 10.41
N LEU A 12 0.87 -10.51 10.37
CA LEU A 12 1.99 -10.43 9.42
C LEU A 12 2.90 -11.67 9.45
N ALA A 13 3.15 -12.22 10.65
CA ALA A 13 3.95 -13.43 10.81
C ALA A 13 3.28 -14.67 10.18
N GLN A 14 1.95 -14.75 10.22
CA GLN A 14 1.18 -15.81 9.56
C GLN A 14 1.14 -15.60 8.05
N LEU A 15 0.98 -14.35 7.59
CA LEU A 15 1.01 -14.01 6.17
C LEU A 15 2.33 -14.39 5.51
N GLN A 16 3.46 -14.12 6.18
CA GLN A 16 4.79 -14.51 5.70
C GLN A 16 4.94 -16.02 5.46
N GLN A 17 4.18 -16.84 6.20
CA GLN A 17 4.23 -18.30 6.11
C GLN A 17 3.15 -18.88 5.17
N THR A 18 2.35 -18.02 4.52
CA THR A 18 1.25 -18.46 3.67
C THR A 18 1.78 -18.98 2.33
N PRO A 19 1.54 -20.25 1.97
CA PRO A 19 1.88 -20.77 0.65
C PRO A 19 1.16 -19.98 -0.45
N ILE A 20 1.85 -19.67 -1.55
CA ILE A 20 1.28 -18.89 -2.67
C ILE A 20 0.01 -19.54 -3.23
N ASP A 21 -0.06 -20.87 -3.29
CA ASP A 21 -1.23 -21.60 -3.77
C ASP A 21 -2.48 -21.33 -2.92
N ASN A 22 -2.32 -21.08 -1.61
CA ASN A 22 -3.44 -20.73 -0.74
C ASN A 22 -3.93 -19.30 -1.03
N VAL A 23 -3.02 -18.39 -1.36
CA VAL A 23 -3.38 -17.02 -1.78
C VAL A 23 -4.16 -17.06 -3.07
N LEU A 24 -3.70 -17.83 -4.07
CA LEU A 24 -4.36 -17.97 -5.37
C LEU A 24 -5.76 -18.58 -5.25
N ASN A 25 -5.91 -19.65 -4.45
CA ASN A 25 -7.22 -20.27 -4.23
C ASN A 25 -8.24 -19.31 -3.60
N ILE A 26 -7.80 -18.39 -2.73
CA ILE A 26 -8.70 -17.40 -2.12
C ILE A 26 -9.13 -16.34 -3.13
N ILE A 27 -8.22 -15.92 -4.02
CA ILE A 27 -8.54 -15.03 -5.14
C ILE A 27 -9.60 -15.70 -6.02
N ASP A 28 -9.42 -16.96 -6.38
CA ASP A 28 -10.35 -17.72 -7.22
C ASP A 28 -11.74 -17.88 -6.57
N GLN A 29 -11.81 -18.13 -5.26
CA GLN A 29 -13.08 -18.21 -4.53
C GLN A 29 -13.78 -16.85 -4.43
N GLY A 30 -13.02 -15.76 -4.24
CA GLY A 30 -13.55 -14.39 -4.21
C GLY A 30 -14.18 -13.95 -5.53
N LEU A 31 -13.74 -14.50 -6.66
CA LEU A 31 -14.32 -14.23 -7.98
C LEU A 31 -15.71 -14.85 -8.17
N VAL A 32 -16.06 -15.89 -7.39
CA VAL A 32 -17.38 -16.54 -7.45
C VAL A 32 -18.42 -15.76 -6.62
N HIS A 33 -18.00 -15.11 -5.53
CA HIS A 33 -18.84 -14.28 -4.67
C HIS A 33 -18.12 -12.98 -4.30
N LEU A 34 -18.31 -11.96 -5.14
CA LEU A 34 -17.75 -10.64 -4.86
C LEU A 34 -18.45 -10.01 -3.64
N PRO A 35 -17.68 -9.44 -2.70
CA PRO A 35 -18.25 -8.70 -1.58
C PRO A 35 -18.97 -7.45 -2.08
N SER A 36 -20.02 -7.06 -1.38
CA SER A 36 -20.67 -5.76 -1.54
C SER A 36 -19.75 -4.60 -1.10
N TYR A 37 -20.01 -3.39 -1.60
CA TYR A 37 -19.28 -2.18 -1.17
C TYR A 37 -19.38 -1.95 0.34
N ARG A 38 -20.52 -2.29 0.96
CA ARG A 38 -20.70 -2.22 2.41
C ARG A 38 -19.78 -3.19 3.16
N GLU A 39 -19.66 -4.42 2.69
CA GLU A 39 -18.74 -5.40 3.27
C GLU A 39 -17.27 -4.97 3.11
N LEU A 40 -16.92 -4.40 1.95
CA LEU A 40 -15.59 -3.83 1.70
C LEU A 40 -15.28 -2.65 2.63
N PHE A 41 -16.26 -1.77 2.87
CA PHE A 41 -16.13 -0.69 3.86
C PHE A 41 -15.84 -1.25 5.26
N TYR A 42 -16.60 -2.25 5.71
CA TYR A 42 -16.37 -2.86 7.02
C TYR A 42 -15.02 -3.59 7.09
N ARG A 43 -14.53 -4.17 5.99
CA ARG A 43 -13.19 -4.75 5.93
C ARG A 43 -12.12 -3.69 6.15
N TRP A 44 -12.25 -2.54 5.49
CA TRP A 44 -11.35 -1.41 5.69
C TRP A 44 -11.30 -0.97 7.16
N GLU A 45 -12.45 -0.88 7.85
CA GLU A 45 -12.47 -0.51 9.28
C GLU A 45 -11.67 -1.47 10.18
N ARG A 46 -11.61 -2.76 9.81
CA ARG A 46 -10.87 -3.78 10.57
C ARG A 46 -9.38 -3.81 10.24
N GLN A 47 -8.97 -3.30 9.09
CA GLN A 47 -7.61 -3.43 8.55
C GLN A 47 -6.83 -2.11 8.66
N GLN A 48 -6.97 -1.43 9.79
CA GLN A 48 -6.28 -0.17 10.02
C GLN A 48 -4.84 -0.36 10.51
N TRP A 49 -3.93 0.43 9.95
CA TRP A 49 -2.55 0.54 10.39
C TRP A 49 -2.12 2.01 10.36
N ARG A 50 -1.04 2.31 11.09
CA ARG A 50 -0.50 3.66 11.20
C ARG A 50 0.86 3.68 10.53
N ALA A 51 0.99 4.47 9.47
CA ALA A 51 2.27 4.63 8.78
C ALA A 51 3.37 4.94 9.79
N GLN A 52 3.16 5.92 10.67
CA GLN A 52 4.09 6.41 11.70
C GLN A 52 4.60 5.36 12.70
N GLU A 53 3.90 4.23 12.88
CA GLU A 53 4.28 3.20 13.86
C GLU A 53 5.23 2.14 13.27
N ILE A 54 5.46 2.16 11.96
CA ILE A 54 6.40 1.25 11.31
C ILE A 54 7.83 1.70 11.58
N ASP A 55 8.61 0.78 12.17
CA ASP A 55 10.05 0.90 12.39
C ASP A 55 10.81 0.47 11.13
N PHE A 56 11.45 1.44 10.47
CA PHE A 56 12.29 1.22 9.29
C PHE A 56 13.78 1.03 9.60
N THR A 57 14.17 0.93 10.87
CA THR A 57 15.57 0.72 11.24
C THR A 57 16.18 -0.52 10.55
N PRO A 58 15.48 -1.67 10.46
CA PRO A 58 16.01 -2.83 9.73
C PRO A 58 16.19 -2.55 8.22
N ASP A 59 15.21 -1.90 7.58
CA ASP A 59 15.24 -1.58 6.16
C ASP A 59 16.41 -0.67 5.80
N ARG A 60 16.70 0.34 6.63
CA ARG A 60 17.87 1.22 6.47
C ARG A 60 19.17 0.43 6.48
N LEU A 61 19.36 -0.45 7.47
CA LEU A 61 20.56 -1.28 7.57
C LEU A 61 20.70 -2.23 6.36
N GLN A 62 19.60 -2.82 5.91
CA GLN A 62 19.61 -3.69 4.74
C GLN A 62 19.94 -2.92 3.46
N PHE A 63 19.35 -1.74 3.27
CA PHE A 63 19.62 -0.88 2.12
C PHE A 63 21.10 -0.44 2.10
N GLU A 64 21.65 -0.04 3.25
CA GLU A 64 23.07 0.30 3.43
C GLU A 64 24.00 -0.89 3.15
N ALA A 65 23.55 -2.14 3.30
CA ALA A 65 24.34 -3.33 2.98
C ALA A 65 24.25 -3.77 1.50
N MET A 66 23.29 -3.25 0.72
CA MET A 66 23.08 -3.64 -0.67
C MET A 66 24.20 -3.13 -1.60
N SER A 67 24.44 -3.87 -2.69
CA SER A 67 25.31 -3.41 -3.78
C SER A 67 24.71 -2.18 -4.48
N PRO A 68 25.53 -1.32 -5.12
CA PRO A 68 25.03 -0.16 -5.84
C PRO A 68 23.96 -0.49 -6.89
N GLN A 69 24.14 -1.59 -7.63
CA GLN A 69 23.17 -2.06 -8.63
C GLN A 69 21.84 -2.45 -7.98
N ALA A 70 21.87 -3.25 -6.90
CA ALA A 70 20.66 -3.67 -6.21
C ALA A 70 19.89 -2.48 -5.62
N ARG A 71 20.62 -1.46 -5.10
CA ARG A 71 19.99 -0.21 -4.66
C ARG A 71 19.29 0.50 -5.81
N GLN A 72 19.93 0.63 -6.96
CA GLN A 72 19.33 1.29 -8.13
C GLN A 72 18.06 0.57 -8.60
N GLU A 73 18.08 -0.76 -8.69
CA GLU A 73 16.91 -1.57 -9.05
C GLU A 73 15.77 -1.41 -8.02
N ARG A 74 16.11 -1.39 -6.72
CA ARG A 74 15.15 -1.15 -5.64
C ARG A 74 14.54 0.25 -5.71
N MET A 75 15.36 1.27 -6.00
CA MET A 75 14.94 2.66 -6.15
C MET A 75 13.91 2.82 -7.27
N TYR A 76 14.08 2.14 -8.40
CA TYR A 76 13.12 2.16 -9.51
C TYR A 76 11.74 1.68 -9.06
N GLY A 77 11.68 0.49 -8.44
CA GLY A 77 10.42 -0.09 -7.99
C GLY A 77 9.72 0.75 -6.93
N LEU A 78 10.46 1.22 -5.92
CA LEU A 78 9.90 2.06 -4.86
C LEU A 78 9.42 3.42 -5.36
N SER A 79 10.13 4.03 -6.33
CA SER A 79 9.74 5.28 -6.98
C SER A 79 8.44 5.13 -7.76
N ALA A 80 8.28 4.01 -8.48
CA ALA A 80 7.05 3.72 -9.21
C ALA A 80 5.84 3.58 -8.26
N PHE A 81 5.97 2.88 -7.14
CA PHE A 81 4.90 2.79 -6.15
C PHE A 81 4.58 4.15 -5.56
N PHE A 82 5.57 4.89 -5.06
CA PHE A 82 5.32 6.18 -4.42
C PHE A 82 4.55 7.17 -5.32
N ARG A 83 4.95 7.26 -6.59
CA ARG A 83 4.22 8.07 -7.59
C ARG A 83 2.82 7.52 -7.86
N GLY A 84 2.69 6.20 -7.90
CA GLY A 84 1.41 5.51 -8.08
C GLY A 84 0.40 5.91 -7.01
N GLU A 85 0.77 5.77 -5.73
CA GLU A 85 -0.13 6.08 -4.60
C GLU A 85 -0.58 7.55 -4.62
N ALA A 86 0.34 8.49 -4.90
CA ALA A 86 0.02 9.91 -4.99
C ALA A 86 -0.92 10.19 -6.19
N CYS A 87 -0.64 9.60 -7.35
CA CYS A 87 -1.46 9.74 -8.55
C CYS A 87 -2.87 9.16 -8.37
N VAL A 88 -3.00 7.99 -7.71
CA VAL A 88 -4.32 7.40 -7.41
C VAL A 88 -5.08 8.28 -6.43
N THR A 89 -4.41 8.83 -5.41
CA THR A 89 -5.02 9.78 -4.48
C THR A 89 -5.64 10.98 -5.22
N ASP A 90 -4.87 11.60 -6.13
CA ASP A 90 -5.36 12.74 -6.93
C ASP A 90 -6.51 12.34 -7.87
N THR A 91 -6.42 11.14 -8.45
CA THR A 91 -7.37 10.65 -9.45
C THR A 91 -8.69 10.20 -8.83
N LEU A 92 -8.69 9.66 -7.61
CA LEU A 92 -9.91 9.16 -6.96
C LEU A 92 -10.87 10.26 -6.50
N GLY A 93 -10.36 11.46 -6.21
CA GLY A 93 -11.18 12.59 -5.74
C GLY A 93 -12.40 12.86 -6.64
N PRO A 94 -12.21 13.13 -7.95
CA PRO A 94 -13.32 13.29 -8.89
C PRO A 94 -14.24 12.07 -8.99
N TYR A 95 -13.69 10.85 -8.92
CA TYR A 95 -14.48 9.61 -9.04
C TYR A 95 -15.49 9.46 -7.90
N ILE A 96 -15.11 9.79 -6.67
CA ILE A 96 -16.02 9.77 -5.51
C ILE A 96 -17.28 10.61 -5.79
N THR A 97 -17.10 11.81 -6.33
CA THR A 97 -18.24 12.71 -6.64
C THR A 97 -19.10 12.19 -7.78
N ALA A 98 -18.52 11.42 -8.71
CA ALA A 98 -19.20 10.87 -9.88
C ALA A 98 -19.91 9.53 -9.62
N MET A 99 -19.75 8.92 -8.43
CA MET A 99 -20.34 7.60 -8.15
C MET A 99 -21.87 7.61 -8.20
N PRO A 100 -22.49 6.59 -8.85
CA PRO A 100 -23.93 6.55 -9.10
C PRO A 100 -24.76 6.22 -7.86
N ASP A 101 -24.17 5.56 -6.86
CA ASP A 101 -24.84 5.22 -5.60
C ASP A 101 -23.98 5.54 -4.36
N GLU A 102 -24.65 5.60 -3.21
CA GLU A 102 -24.04 6.00 -1.94
C GLU A 102 -23.06 4.96 -1.39
N GLU A 103 -23.33 3.66 -1.60
CA GLU A 103 -22.47 2.59 -1.08
C GLU A 103 -21.11 2.59 -1.77
N MET A 104 -21.11 2.76 -3.11
CA MET A 104 -19.90 2.99 -3.89
C MET A 104 -19.15 4.22 -3.41
N ARG A 105 -19.87 5.35 -3.21
CA ARG A 105 -19.24 6.59 -2.77
C ARG A 105 -18.57 6.44 -1.41
N LEU A 106 -19.26 5.86 -0.44
CA LEU A 106 -18.72 5.61 0.90
C LEU A 106 -17.50 4.69 0.83
N PHE A 107 -17.57 3.60 0.06
CA PHE A 107 -16.41 2.71 -0.10
C PHE A 107 -15.22 3.42 -0.77
N LEU A 108 -15.42 4.19 -1.85
CA LEU A 108 -14.31 4.89 -2.51
C LEU A 108 -13.64 5.93 -1.60
N THR A 109 -14.34 6.52 -0.63
CA THR A 109 -13.69 7.40 0.36
C THR A 109 -12.67 6.66 1.22
N THR A 110 -12.88 5.37 1.49
CA THR A 110 -11.89 4.56 2.23
C THR A 110 -10.65 4.28 1.39
N GLN A 111 -10.82 4.05 0.09
CA GLN A 111 -9.71 3.88 -0.85
C GLN A 111 -8.87 5.17 -0.94
N LEU A 112 -9.51 6.34 -1.09
CA LEU A 112 -8.78 7.61 -1.07
C LEU A 112 -7.96 7.81 0.22
N SER A 113 -8.53 7.43 1.38
CA SER A 113 -7.80 7.49 2.65
C SER A 113 -6.60 6.53 2.70
N ASP A 114 -6.71 5.35 2.10
CA ASP A 114 -5.62 4.37 2.07
C ASP A 114 -4.48 4.81 1.15
N GLU A 115 -4.79 5.29 -0.04
CA GLU A 115 -3.81 5.81 -1.00
C GLU A 115 -3.05 7.03 -0.45
N ALA A 116 -3.76 7.92 0.28
CA ALA A 116 -3.12 9.01 1.01
C ALA A 116 -2.20 8.49 2.12
N ARG A 117 -2.62 7.46 2.86
CA ARG A 117 -1.79 6.82 3.89
C ARG A 117 -0.56 6.14 3.29
N HIS A 118 -0.68 5.49 2.13
CA HIS A 118 0.43 4.88 1.41
C HIS A 118 1.42 5.94 0.91
N THR A 119 0.93 7.06 0.41
CA THR A 119 1.77 8.22 0.03
C THR A 119 2.61 8.70 1.23
N VAL A 120 2.00 8.84 2.42
CA VAL A 120 2.71 9.20 3.66
C VAL A 120 3.71 8.11 4.07
N PHE A 121 3.37 6.84 3.92
CA PHE A 121 4.29 5.72 4.18
C PHE A 121 5.53 5.79 3.29
N PHE A 122 5.37 5.97 1.98
CA PHE A 122 6.51 6.06 1.06
C PHE A 122 7.33 7.32 1.29
N ALA A 123 6.71 8.47 1.57
CA ALA A 123 7.44 9.68 1.93
C ALA A 123 8.36 9.43 3.15
N ARG A 124 7.87 8.73 4.17
CA ARG A 124 8.68 8.31 5.32
C ARG A 124 9.78 7.34 4.93
N PHE A 125 9.49 6.32 4.12
CA PHE A 125 10.47 5.34 3.68
C PHE A 125 11.61 6.03 2.91
N PHE A 126 11.29 6.94 1.99
CA PHE A 126 12.27 7.70 1.23
C PHE A 126 13.18 8.53 2.13
N ARG A 127 12.62 9.20 3.13
CA ARG A 127 13.41 9.94 4.11
C ARG A 127 14.27 9.02 5.00
N GLU A 128 13.66 8.04 5.64
CA GLU A 128 14.25 7.29 6.75
C GLU A 128 15.18 6.15 6.28
N VAL A 129 14.92 5.58 5.10
CA VAL A 129 15.71 4.47 4.54
C VAL A 129 16.63 4.95 3.42
N LEU A 130 16.12 5.82 2.54
CA LEU A 130 16.86 6.23 1.33
C LEU A 130 17.61 7.56 1.53
N GLY A 131 17.33 8.29 2.62
CA GLY A 131 17.94 9.60 2.88
C GLY A 131 17.49 10.68 1.88
N ILE A 132 16.33 10.49 1.25
CA ILE A 132 15.76 11.41 0.25
C ILE A 132 14.61 12.15 0.90
N GLU A 133 14.86 13.39 1.29
CA GLU A 133 13.85 14.35 1.72
C GLU A 133 14.14 15.69 1.03
N ARG A 134 13.09 16.42 0.70
CA ARG A 134 13.15 17.78 0.13
C ARG A 134 12.29 18.71 0.98
N GLU A 135 12.24 19.99 0.59
CA GLU A 135 11.48 21.00 1.31
C GLU A 135 9.98 20.66 1.38
N THR A 136 9.43 20.12 0.28
CA THR A 136 8.04 19.68 0.19
C THR A 136 7.91 18.21 -0.20
N LEU A 137 6.70 17.67 -0.03
CA LEU A 137 6.35 16.32 -0.49
C LEU A 137 6.42 16.24 -2.01
N GLU A 138 5.92 17.28 -2.68
CA GLU A 138 5.92 17.45 -4.13
C GLU A 138 7.35 17.44 -4.69
N ASP A 139 8.28 18.15 -4.04
CA ASP A 139 9.70 18.12 -4.43
C ASP A 139 10.31 16.72 -4.26
N THR A 140 9.89 15.99 -3.23
CA THR A 140 10.35 14.62 -2.99
C THR A 140 9.80 13.67 -4.06
N LEU A 141 8.54 13.84 -4.46
CA LEU A 141 7.93 13.12 -5.57
C LEU A 141 8.65 13.43 -6.89
N GLU A 142 9.05 14.66 -7.16
CA GLU A 142 9.78 14.99 -8.40
C GLU A 142 11.10 14.21 -8.52
N VAL A 143 11.81 13.96 -7.42
CA VAL A 143 13.05 13.14 -7.42
C VAL A 143 12.78 11.73 -7.96
N THR A 144 11.60 11.18 -7.70
CA THR A 144 11.24 9.82 -8.14
C THR A 144 11.09 9.71 -9.67
N HIS A 145 11.04 10.81 -10.42
CA HIS A 145 11.05 10.79 -11.88
C HIS A 145 12.44 10.48 -12.49
N GLN A 146 13.49 10.52 -11.67
CA GLN A 146 14.86 10.24 -12.09
C GLN A 146 15.18 8.73 -12.12
N TYR A 147 14.28 7.92 -11.56
CA TYR A 147 14.35 6.47 -11.51
C TYR A 147 13.22 5.92 -12.36
#